data_AF-A0AAU7C8T4-F1
#
_entry.id   AF-A0AAU7C8T4-F1
#
_cell.length_a   1.000
_cell.length_b   1.000
_cell.length_c   1.000
_cell.angle_alpha   90.00
_cell.angle_beta   90.00
_cell.angle_gamma   90.00
#
_symmetry.space_group_name_H-M   'P 1'
#
loop_
_entity.id
_entity.type
_entity.pdbx_description
1 polymer ?
#
loop_
_entity_poly.entity_id
_entity_poly.type
_entity_poly.pdbx_seq_one_letter_code
_entity_poly.pdbx_strand_id
1 'polypeptide(L)'
;MPRAFLVLDGQHRLWGYQKCSQRHRVPVAIYEGLSRAEEARLFIDINTNQRGVPAALLLDIKHLAEIESSREQILREMFDRLQRDAKSPLAGKLSATKSLSGKISRVTFNKALSTAIGSGILFEADEPTRYKLVLNYLNAFEAELPDKRLLQKSAFFEAIFETIDEVVRSTMALHGNAKKESIQRVIRPLASLDFGKGAIGKTLPSKKAIVALMQTALRKNLPISEELL
;
A
#
# COMPACT_ATOMS: atom_id res chain seq x y z
N MET A 1 -40.50 22.94 31.02
CA MET A 1 -39.23 22.84 30.29
C MET A 1 -38.83 21.38 30.16
N PRO A 2 -38.27 20.94 29.01
CA PRO A 2 -37.69 19.61 28.89
C PRO A 2 -36.61 19.42 29.97
N ARG A 3 -36.63 18.28 30.66
CA ARG A 3 -35.69 17.96 31.76
C ARG A 3 -34.56 17.02 31.36
N ALA A 4 -34.52 16.61 30.09
CA ALA A 4 -33.53 15.69 29.56
C ALA A 4 -33.24 16.01 28.09
N PHE A 5 -32.01 15.71 27.65
CA PHE A 5 -31.59 15.79 26.25
C PHE A 5 -31.30 14.38 25.73
N LEU A 6 -31.64 14.11 24.47
CA LEU A 6 -31.18 12.93 23.75
C LEU A 6 -29.76 13.20 23.21
N VAL A 7 -28.82 12.28 23.48
CA VAL A 7 -27.46 12.36 22.95
C VAL A 7 -27.41 11.63 21.60
N LEU A 8 -27.18 12.37 20.51
CA LEU A 8 -27.07 11.81 19.16
C LEU A 8 -25.65 11.32 18.81
N ASP A 9 -24.61 11.96 19.34
CA ASP A 9 -23.21 11.53 19.23
C ASP A 9 -22.41 12.02 20.45
N GLY A 10 -21.28 11.36 20.73
CA GLY A 10 -20.38 11.74 21.82
C GLY A 10 -20.68 11.10 23.16
N GLN A 11 -21.46 10.02 23.20
CA GLN A 11 -21.77 9.27 24.44
C GLN A 11 -20.52 8.84 25.22
N HIS A 12 -19.47 8.35 24.55
CA HIS A 12 -18.20 8.00 25.20
C HIS A 12 -17.49 9.22 25.79
N ARG A 13 -17.59 10.39 25.13
CA ARG A 13 -17.03 11.65 25.64
C ARG A 13 -17.79 12.12 26.88
N LEU A 14 -19.12 12.07 26.84
CA LEU A 14 -19.97 12.45 27.98
C LEU A 14 -19.71 11.55 29.20
N TRP A 15 -19.59 10.24 28.97
CA TRP A 15 -19.23 9.28 30.02
C TRP A 15 -17.82 9.52 30.57
N GLY A 16 -16.86 9.85 29.71
CA GLY A 16 -15.51 10.25 30.14
C GLY A 16 -15.52 11.48 31.03
N TYR A 17 -16.29 12.51 30.68
CA TYR A 17 -16.44 13.70 31.54
C TYR A 17 -17.11 13.38 32.87
N GLN A 18 -18.09 12.46 32.89
CA GLN A 18 -18.70 12.01 34.14
C GLN A 18 -17.70 11.31 35.07
N LYS A 19 -16.70 10.62 34.52
CA LYS A 19 -15.63 9.96 35.29
C LYS A 19 -14.50 10.91 35.69
N CYS A 20 -14.41 12.08 35.07
CA CYS A 20 -13.39 13.05 35.40
C CYS A 20 -13.78 13.87 36.64
N SER A 21 -12.86 14.01 37.59
CA SER A 21 -13.04 14.84 38.78
C SER A 21 -12.80 16.33 38.53
N GLN A 22 -12.23 16.70 37.37
CA GLN A 22 -11.98 18.09 37.01
C GLN A 22 -13.20 18.72 36.33
N ARG A 23 -13.40 20.03 36.58
CA ARG A 23 -14.45 20.80 35.90
C ARG A 23 -14.04 21.10 34.46
N HIS A 24 -14.89 20.69 33.51
CA HIS A 24 -14.71 20.97 32.09
C HIS A 24 -15.89 21.77 31.54
N ARG A 25 -15.59 22.67 30.60
CA ARG A 25 -16.61 23.24 29.70
C ARG A 25 -16.75 22.31 28.51
N VAL A 26 -17.96 21.78 28.30
CA VAL A 26 -18.25 20.88 27.19
C VAL A 26 -18.97 21.68 26.11
N PRO A 27 -18.37 21.89 24.92
CA PRO A 27 -19.09 22.48 23.80
C PRO A 27 -20.16 21.48 23.33
N VAL A 28 -21.40 21.95 23.23
CA VAL A 28 -22.55 21.15 22.78
C VAL A 28 -23.25 21.88 21.63
N ALA A 29 -23.74 21.12 20.66
CA ALA A 29 -24.69 21.60 19.66
C ALA A 29 -26.07 21.04 20.04
N ILE A 30 -27.04 21.93 20.25
CA ILE A 30 -28.40 21.56 20.65
C ILE A 30 -29.32 21.81 19.45
N TYR A 31 -30.07 20.78 19.08
CA TYR A 31 -31.10 20.85 18.04
C TYR A 31 -32.45 20.69 18.73
N GLU A 32 -33.41 21.56 18.42
CA GLU A 32 -34.76 21.53 18.98
C GLU A 32 -35.78 21.31 17.86
N GLY A 33 -36.88 20.64 18.18
CA GLY A 33 -38.00 20.44 17.25
C GLY A 33 -37.74 19.41 16.15
N LEU A 34 -36.71 18.57 16.28
CA LEU A 34 -36.45 17.49 15.31
C LEU A 34 -37.55 16.42 15.39
N SER A 35 -38.05 16.01 14.24
CA SER A 35 -38.80 14.77 14.11
C SER A 35 -37.88 13.56 14.31
N ARG A 36 -38.45 12.40 14.66
CA ARG A 36 -37.69 11.13 14.76
C ARG A 36 -36.91 10.79 13.48
N ALA A 37 -37.45 11.16 12.32
CA ALA A 37 -36.79 10.93 11.04
C ALA A 37 -35.55 11.81 10.88
N GLU A 38 -35.61 13.07 11.33
CA GLU A 38 -34.48 14.00 11.29
C GLU A 38 -33.40 13.62 12.32
N GLU A 39 -33.79 13.19 13.52
CA GLU A 39 -32.86 12.63 14.51
C GLU A 39 -32.07 11.44 13.95
N ALA A 40 -32.77 10.50 13.31
CA ALA A 40 -32.15 9.31 12.70
C ALA A 40 -31.22 9.68 11.54
N ARG A 41 -31.60 10.64 10.69
CA ARG A 41 -30.73 11.14 9.61
C ARG A 41 -29.48 11.80 10.16
N LEU A 42 -29.62 12.66 11.18
CA LEU A 42 -28.49 13.34 11.81
C LEU A 42 -27.54 12.34 12.48
N PHE A 43 -28.07 11.32 13.15
CA PHE A 43 -27.27 10.22 13.70
C PHE A 43 -26.47 9.49 12.61
N ILE A 44 -27.13 9.11 11.50
CA ILE A 44 -26.48 8.44 10.37
C ILE A 44 -25.40 9.36 9.78
N ASP A 45 -25.71 10.63 9.54
CA ASP A 45 -24.77 11.58 8.93
C ASP A 45 -23.54 11.82 9.80
N ILE A 46 -23.70 11.99 11.12
CA ILE A 46 -22.58 12.20 12.04
C ILE A 46 -21.66 10.96 12.03
N ASN A 47 -22.24 9.76 12.15
CA ASN A 47 -21.45 8.53 12.23
C ASN A 47 -20.87 8.11 10.88
N THR A 48 -21.53 8.42 9.77
CA THR A 48 -21.09 8.05 8.42
C THR A 48 -20.09 9.06 7.85
N ASN A 49 -20.19 10.35 8.21
CA ASN A 49 -19.26 11.39 7.77
C ASN A 49 -18.07 11.61 8.72
N GLN A 50 -17.97 10.89 9.83
CA GLN A 50 -16.73 10.79 10.62
C GLN A 50 -15.62 10.19 9.74
N ARG A 51 -14.87 11.06 9.06
CA ARG A 51 -13.67 10.66 8.33
C ARG A 51 -12.54 10.55 9.33
N GLY A 52 -12.04 9.33 9.54
CA GLY A 52 -10.78 9.11 10.24
C GLY A 52 -9.67 9.95 9.59
N VAL A 53 -8.64 10.28 10.38
CA VAL A 53 -7.47 11.01 9.88
C VAL A 53 -6.89 10.22 8.69
N PRO A 54 -6.73 10.84 7.50
CA PRO A 54 -6.21 10.14 6.34
C PRO A 54 -4.87 9.46 6.64
N ALA A 55 -4.69 8.21 6.21
CA ALA A 55 -3.48 7.45 6.52
C ALA A 55 -2.18 8.15 6.07
N ALA A 56 -2.20 8.87 4.94
CA ALA A 56 -1.06 9.67 4.49
C ALA A 56 -0.70 10.78 5.50
N LEU A 57 -1.70 11.46 6.05
CA LEU A 57 -1.50 12.50 7.06
C LEU A 57 -0.96 11.90 8.37
N LEU A 58 -1.40 10.70 8.76
CA LEU A 58 -0.84 10.01 9.92
C LEU A 58 0.64 9.67 9.73
N LEU A 59 1.05 9.24 8.53
CA LEU A 59 2.47 9.00 8.21
C LEU A 59 3.28 10.30 8.32
N ASP A 60 2.77 11.40 7.78
CA ASP A 60 3.44 12.70 7.85
C ASP A 60 3.55 13.22 9.30
N ILE A 61 2.51 13.05 10.12
CA ILE A 61 2.53 13.40 11.55
C ILE A 61 3.57 12.57 12.30
N LYS A 62 3.63 11.25 12.06
CA LYS A 62 4.63 10.37 12.71
C LYS A 62 6.06 10.79 12.38
N HIS A 63 6.31 11.17 11.13
CA HIS A 63 7.60 11.68 10.70
C HIS A 63 7.95 12.99 11.41
N LEU A 64 7.05 13.97 11.39
CA LEU A 64 7.27 15.28 12.04
C LEU A 64 7.43 15.17 13.56
N ALA A 65 6.77 14.19 14.18
CA ALA A 65 6.88 13.93 15.61
C ALA A 65 8.06 13.01 15.96
N GLU A 66 8.87 12.58 15.00
CA GLU A 66 10.04 11.70 15.19
C GLU A 66 9.70 10.35 15.86
N ILE A 67 8.47 9.85 15.65
CA ILE A 67 7.97 8.59 16.22
C ILE A 67 7.79 7.48 15.17
N GLU A 68 8.43 7.62 14.00
CA GLU A 68 8.47 6.56 13.00
C GLU A 68 9.20 5.34 13.56
N SER A 69 8.61 4.15 13.38
CA SER A 69 9.34 2.90 13.55
C SER A 69 10.47 2.80 12.52
N SER A 70 11.51 2.01 12.79
CA SER A 70 12.61 1.78 11.83
C SER A 70 12.09 1.31 10.46
N ARG A 71 11.02 0.51 10.45
CA ARG A 71 10.36 0.07 9.20
C ARG A 71 9.74 1.22 8.42
N GLU A 72 9.08 2.15 9.10
CA GLU A 72 8.49 3.34 8.48
C GLU A 72 9.57 4.26 7.90
N GLN A 73 10.68 4.44 8.61
CA GLN A 73 11.85 5.19 8.12
C GLN A 73 12.43 4.59 6.84
N ILE A 74 12.69 3.29 6.82
CA ILE A 74 13.18 2.56 5.63
C ILE A 74 12.24 2.76 4.43
N LEU A 75 10.93 2.62 4.66
CA LEU A 75 9.92 2.79 3.61
C LEU A 75 9.91 4.21 3.06
N ARG A 76 9.98 5.21 3.93
CA ARG A 76 10.02 6.63 3.55
C ARG A 76 11.27 6.95 2.73
N GLU A 77 12.44 6.54 3.20
CA GLU A 77 13.72 6.77 2.51
C GLU A 77 13.74 6.09 1.13
N MET A 78 13.26 4.85 1.05
CA MET A 78 13.17 4.13 -0.22
C MET A 78 12.20 4.81 -1.19
N PHE A 79 11.04 5.26 -0.71
CA PHE A 79 10.07 6.02 -1.49
C PHE A 79 10.71 7.32 -2.04
N ASP A 80 11.33 8.10 -1.17
CA ASP A 80 11.90 9.40 -1.54
C ASP A 80 13.11 9.26 -2.47
N ARG A 81 13.87 8.17 -2.36
CA ARG A 81 14.98 7.84 -3.25
C ARG A 81 14.49 7.37 -4.62
N LEU A 82 13.52 6.45 -4.68
CA LEU A 82 12.91 5.99 -5.94
C LEU A 82 12.18 7.12 -6.70
N GLN A 83 11.68 8.13 -5.99
CA GLN A 83 11.05 9.30 -6.60
C GLN A 83 12.07 10.22 -7.31
N ARG A 84 13.30 10.32 -6.78
CA ARG A 84 14.34 11.26 -7.26
C ARG A 84 15.35 10.61 -8.21
N ASP A 85 15.64 9.33 -8.04
CA ASP A 85 16.62 8.61 -8.85
C ASP A 85 16.12 8.46 -10.29
N ALA A 86 16.81 9.07 -11.26
CA ALA A 86 16.44 9.01 -12.67
C ALA A 86 16.50 7.59 -13.26
N LYS A 87 17.21 6.66 -12.62
CA LYS A 87 17.25 5.23 -13.01
C LYS A 87 16.04 4.45 -12.50
N SER A 88 15.21 5.05 -11.66
CA SER A 88 13.99 4.44 -11.14
C SER A 88 12.86 4.56 -12.16
N PRO A 89 12.16 3.47 -12.49
CA PRO A 89 10.92 3.50 -13.26
C PRO A 89 9.82 4.36 -12.60
N LEU A 90 9.96 4.67 -11.31
CA LEU A 90 9.02 5.45 -10.53
C LEU A 90 9.42 6.92 -10.37
N ALA A 91 10.52 7.37 -11.00
CA ALA A 91 10.95 8.76 -10.95
C ALA A 91 9.82 9.72 -11.38
N GLY A 92 9.45 10.65 -10.50
CA GLY A 92 8.33 11.57 -10.73
C GLY A 92 6.91 10.97 -10.64
N LYS A 93 6.79 9.64 -10.48
CA LYS A 93 5.53 8.89 -10.52
C LYS A 93 5.02 8.47 -9.13
N LEU A 94 5.62 8.97 -8.06
CA LEU A 94 5.14 8.80 -6.69
C LEU A 94 4.49 10.08 -6.15
N SER A 95 3.60 9.92 -5.17
CA SER A 95 2.90 11.03 -4.50
C SER A 95 2.86 10.80 -2.98
N ALA A 96 3.53 11.67 -2.22
CA ALA A 96 3.66 11.51 -0.77
C ALA A 96 2.33 11.75 -0.04
N THR A 97 1.65 12.86 -0.35
CA THR A 97 0.58 13.42 0.49
C THR A 97 -0.82 12.95 0.09
N LYS A 98 -1.05 12.66 -1.20
CA LYS A 98 -2.39 12.30 -1.71
C LYS A 98 -2.34 11.30 -2.85
N SER A 99 -3.43 10.56 -3.04
CA SER A 99 -3.61 9.71 -4.22
C SER A 99 -3.82 10.57 -5.47
N LEU A 100 -3.08 10.29 -6.53
CA LEU A 100 -3.16 10.99 -7.81
C LEU A 100 -3.23 9.97 -8.94
N SER A 101 -4.01 10.28 -9.99
CA SER A 101 -4.08 9.43 -11.17
C SER A 101 -2.70 9.27 -11.81
N GLY A 102 -2.34 8.03 -12.14
CA GLY A 102 -1.04 7.71 -12.73
C GLY A 102 0.15 7.78 -11.77
N LYS A 103 -0.09 7.89 -10.45
CA LYS A 103 0.96 7.85 -9.43
C LYS A 103 0.66 6.83 -8.33
N ILE A 104 1.72 6.27 -7.74
CA ILE A 104 1.62 5.45 -6.53
C ILE A 104 1.71 6.36 -5.30
N SER A 105 0.72 6.29 -4.42
CA SER A 105 0.74 7.05 -3.16
C SER A 105 1.67 6.41 -2.13
N ARG A 106 2.14 7.18 -1.15
CA ARG A 106 2.95 6.65 -0.04
C ARG A 106 2.24 5.52 0.71
N VAL A 107 0.92 5.61 0.88
CA VAL A 107 0.11 4.55 1.51
C VAL A 107 0.14 3.27 0.69
N THR A 108 -0.06 3.34 -0.64
CA THR A 108 0.01 2.16 -1.51
C THR A 108 1.42 1.58 -1.56
N PHE A 109 2.45 2.43 -1.62
CA PHE A 109 3.84 1.99 -1.60
C PHE A 109 4.19 1.25 -0.31
N ASN A 110 3.87 1.84 0.85
CA ASN A 110 4.10 1.23 2.14
C ASN A 110 3.38 -0.12 2.25
N LYS A 111 2.11 -0.19 1.82
CA LYS A 111 1.35 -1.43 1.82
C LYS A 111 1.98 -2.52 0.95
N ALA A 112 2.51 -2.17 -0.22
CA ALA A 112 3.13 -3.11 -1.14
C ALA A 112 4.44 -3.70 -0.58
N LEU A 113 5.28 -2.88 0.05
CA LEU A 113 6.61 -3.29 0.50
C LEU A 113 6.70 -3.70 1.97
N SER A 114 5.67 -3.41 2.79
CA SER A 114 5.74 -3.60 4.25
C SER A 114 6.08 -5.03 4.66
N THR A 115 5.53 -6.04 3.97
CA THR A 115 5.83 -7.45 4.27
C THR A 115 7.26 -7.81 3.87
N ALA A 116 7.68 -7.46 2.65
CA ALA A 116 9.01 -7.76 2.14
C ALA A 116 10.12 -7.13 3.01
N ILE A 117 9.90 -5.91 3.50
CA ILE A 117 10.83 -5.21 4.41
C ILE A 117 10.69 -5.70 5.86
N GLY A 118 9.59 -6.35 6.23
CA GLY A 118 9.35 -6.83 7.60
C GLY A 118 9.87 -8.23 7.88
N SER A 119 9.88 -9.12 6.88
CA SER A 119 10.17 -10.55 7.08
C SER A 119 10.69 -11.29 5.84
N GLY A 120 11.03 -10.57 4.75
CA GLY A 120 11.43 -11.16 3.47
C GLY A 120 12.90 -10.92 3.11
N ILE A 121 13.25 -11.16 1.85
CA ILE A 121 14.64 -11.00 1.36
C ILE A 121 15.13 -9.54 1.50
N LEU A 122 14.21 -8.57 1.47
CA LEU A 122 14.55 -7.16 1.64
C LEU A 122 14.90 -6.82 3.10
N PHE A 123 14.35 -7.54 4.07
CA PHE A 123 14.69 -7.36 5.50
C PHE A 123 16.14 -7.79 5.78
N GLU A 124 16.57 -8.90 5.19
CA GLU A 124 17.92 -9.48 5.36
C GLU A 124 19.02 -8.63 4.71
N ALA A 125 18.69 -7.87 3.66
CA ALA A 125 19.65 -7.03 2.95
C ALA A 125 19.95 -5.72 3.70
N ASP A 126 21.22 -5.28 3.64
CA ASP A 126 21.63 -3.94 4.09
C ASP A 126 21.03 -2.83 3.20
N GLU A 127 21.06 -1.58 3.66
CA GLU A 127 20.37 -0.47 2.98
C GLU A 127 20.79 -0.28 1.50
N PRO A 128 22.10 -0.27 1.15
CA PRO A 128 22.52 -0.15 -0.25
C PRO A 128 22.07 -1.32 -1.13
N THR A 129 22.18 -2.56 -0.62
CA THR A 129 21.79 -3.76 -1.37
C THR A 129 20.28 -3.84 -1.52
N ARG A 130 19.53 -3.53 -0.47
CA ARG A 130 18.07 -3.49 -0.46
C ARG A 130 17.54 -2.53 -1.51
N TYR A 131 18.07 -1.30 -1.55
CA TYR A 131 17.66 -0.32 -2.56
C TYR A 131 18.00 -0.82 -3.96
N LYS A 132 19.22 -1.32 -4.18
CA LYS A 132 19.66 -1.83 -5.48
C LYS A 132 18.81 -3.01 -5.97
N LEU A 133 18.40 -3.90 -5.07
CA LEU A 133 17.53 -5.03 -5.37
C LEU A 133 16.14 -4.56 -5.81
N VAL A 134 15.51 -3.65 -5.06
CA VAL A 134 14.21 -3.07 -5.44
C VAL A 134 14.31 -2.32 -6.77
N LEU A 135 15.38 -1.57 -6.99
CA LEU A 135 15.63 -0.86 -8.24
C LEU A 135 15.79 -1.82 -9.43
N ASN A 136 16.56 -2.90 -9.28
CA ASN A 136 16.72 -3.93 -10.32
C ASN A 136 15.40 -4.63 -10.62
N TYR A 137 14.63 -4.96 -9.58
CA TYR A 137 13.33 -5.61 -9.68
C TYR A 137 12.33 -4.77 -10.48
N LEU A 138 12.18 -3.49 -10.12
CA LEU A 138 11.32 -2.55 -10.85
C LEU A 138 11.79 -2.34 -12.29
N ASN A 139 13.10 -2.20 -12.52
CA ASN A 139 13.66 -2.03 -13.86
C ASN A 139 13.48 -3.27 -14.74
N ALA A 140 13.49 -4.47 -14.15
CA ALA A 140 13.18 -5.70 -14.88
C ALA A 140 11.71 -5.68 -15.36
N PHE A 141 10.76 -5.34 -14.48
CA PHE A 141 9.35 -5.21 -14.88
C PHE A 141 9.14 -4.11 -15.91
N GLU A 142 9.76 -2.94 -15.77
CA GLU A 142 9.63 -1.86 -16.77
C GLU A 142 10.13 -2.29 -18.15
N ALA A 143 11.16 -3.15 -18.21
CA ALA A 143 11.72 -3.65 -19.45
C ALA A 143 10.87 -4.75 -20.11
N GLU A 144 10.26 -5.64 -19.33
CA GLU A 144 9.49 -6.78 -19.87
C GLU A 144 7.99 -6.45 -20.07
N LEU A 145 7.45 -5.43 -19.40
CA LEU A 145 6.02 -5.14 -19.49
C LEU A 145 5.64 -4.45 -20.82
N PRO A 146 4.58 -4.93 -21.51
CA PRO A 146 4.05 -4.25 -22.68
C PRO A 146 3.32 -2.95 -22.33
N ASP A 147 2.79 -2.80 -21.10
CA ASP A 147 2.50 -1.47 -20.52
C ASP A 147 3.44 -1.15 -19.39
N LYS A 148 4.22 -0.09 -19.57
CA LYS A 148 4.90 0.54 -18.43
C LYS A 148 3.92 1.23 -17.49
N ARG A 149 2.68 1.50 -17.93
CA ARG A 149 1.66 2.12 -17.09
C ARG A 149 1.16 1.23 -15.96
N LEU A 150 1.34 -0.09 -16.09
CA LEU A 150 0.95 -1.07 -15.07
C LEU A 150 1.71 -0.84 -13.75
N LEU A 151 2.96 -0.37 -13.80
CA LEU A 151 3.73 -0.03 -12.61
C LEU A 151 3.13 1.12 -11.79
N GLN A 152 2.24 1.94 -12.36
CA GLN A 152 1.52 2.99 -11.62
C GLN A 152 0.09 2.57 -11.23
N LYS A 153 -0.29 1.31 -11.45
CA LYS A 153 -1.57 0.77 -11.00
C LYS A 153 -1.39 0.05 -9.66
N SER A 154 -2.06 0.54 -8.62
CA SER A 154 -1.91 0.02 -7.25
C SER A 154 -2.05 -1.50 -7.14
N ALA A 155 -3.06 -2.09 -7.79
CA ALA A 155 -3.28 -3.54 -7.73
C ALA A 155 -2.12 -4.35 -8.33
N PHE A 156 -1.56 -3.90 -9.46
CA PHE A 156 -0.43 -4.54 -10.10
C PHE A 156 0.86 -4.31 -9.30
N PHE A 157 1.09 -3.08 -8.84
CA PHE A 157 2.24 -2.73 -8.02
C PHE A 157 2.29 -3.54 -6.72
N GLU A 158 1.18 -3.63 -5.99
CA GLU A 158 1.08 -4.47 -4.80
C GLU A 158 1.29 -5.96 -5.11
N ALA A 159 0.82 -6.43 -6.27
CA ALA A 159 0.95 -7.84 -6.65
C ALA A 159 2.39 -8.25 -6.97
N ILE A 160 3.15 -7.43 -7.72
CA ILE A 160 4.55 -7.75 -8.01
C ILE A 160 5.36 -7.84 -6.71
N PHE A 161 5.19 -6.90 -5.78
CA PHE A 161 5.93 -6.95 -4.51
C PHE A 161 5.51 -8.10 -3.59
N GLU A 162 4.30 -8.66 -3.75
CA GLU A 162 3.93 -9.89 -3.05
C GLU A 162 4.69 -11.13 -3.58
N THR A 163 5.18 -11.07 -4.82
CA THR A 163 5.98 -12.14 -5.45
C THR A 163 7.48 -11.94 -5.37
N ILE A 164 7.96 -10.83 -4.77
CA ILE A 164 9.38 -10.46 -4.83
C ILE A 164 10.31 -11.52 -4.21
N ASP A 165 9.93 -12.10 -3.08
CA ASP A 165 10.74 -13.11 -2.40
C ASP A 165 10.92 -14.36 -3.26
N GLU A 166 9.82 -14.86 -3.86
CA GLU A 166 9.85 -16.03 -4.73
C GLU A 166 10.68 -15.75 -5.98
N VAL A 167 10.45 -14.60 -6.65
CA VAL A 167 11.22 -14.21 -7.84
C VAL A 167 12.71 -14.08 -7.52
N VAL A 168 13.08 -13.41 -6.43
CA VAL A 168 14.50 -13.20 -6.09
C VAL A 168 15.16 -14.53 -5.72
N ARG A 169 14.50 -15.40 -4.94
CA ARG A 169 15.02 -16.74 -4.62
C ARG A 169 15.21 -17.59 -5.88
N SER A 170 14.22 -17.63 -6.78
CA SER A 170 14.36 -18.33 -8.06
C SER A 170 15.47 -17.74 -8.93
N THR A 171 15.61 -16.42 -8.96
CA THR A 171 16.69 -15.77 -9.72
C THR A 171 18.07 -16.12 -9.16
N MET A 172 18.22 -16.12 -7.83
CA MET A 172 19.45 -16.52 -7.16
C MET A 172 19.77 -18.00 -7.42
N ALA A 173 18.78 -18.90 -7.36
CA ALA A 173 18.97 -20.32 -7.63
C ALA A 173 19.39 -20.60 -9.08
N LEU A 174 18.77 -19.94 -10.06
CA LEU A 174 19.00 -20.20 -11.49
C LEU A 174 20.21 -19.46 -12.06
N HIS A 175 20.59 -18.32 -11.48
CA HIS A 175 21.59 -17.42 -12.07
C HIS A 175 22.68 -16.96 -11.11
N GLY A 176 22.61 -17.31 -9.82
CA GLY A 176 23.60 -16.93 -8.79
C GLY A 176 23.67 -15.44 -8.48
N ASN A 177 22.74 -14.62 -9.00
CA ASN A 177 22.72 -13.16 -8.77
C ASN A 177 21.32 -12.56 -8.99
N ALA A 178 21.07 -11.38 -8.41
CA ALA A 178 19.82 -10.61 -8.60
C ALA A 178 20.03 -9.33 -9.44
N LYS A 179 20.81 -9.42 -10.53
CA LYS A 179 20.94 -8.33 -11.52
C LYS A 179 19.67 -8.22 -12.36
N LYS A 180 19.42 -7.04 -12.93
CA LYS A 180 18.25 -6.75 -13.78
C LYS A 180 18.04 -7.85 -14.83
N GLU A 181 19.07 -8.21 -15.58
CA GLU A 181 19.00 -9.16 -16.70
C GLU A 181 18.64 -10.57 -16.22
N SER A 182 19.11 -10.96 -15.03
CA SER A 182 18.77 -12.25 -14.41
C SER A 182 17.31 -12.26 -13.96
N ILE A 183 16.84 -11.19 -13.31
CA ILE A 183 15.44 -11.06 -12.88
C ILE A 183 14.52 -11.09 -14.10
N GLN A 184 14.86 -10.39 -15.19
CA GLN A 184 14.08 -10.38 -16.44
C GLN A 184 13.79 -11.79 -16.96
N ARG A 185 14.77 -12.70 -16.93
CA ARG A 185 14.59 -14.09 -17.38
C ARG A 185 13.53 -14.83 -16.56
N VAL A 186 13.48 -14.58 -15.25
CA VAL A 186 12.50 -15.21 -14.33
C VAL A 186 11.12 -14.58 -14.44
N ILE A 187 11.02 -13.25 -14.58
CA ILE A 187 9.72 -12.56 -14.60
C ILE A 187 9.08 -12.47 -15.99
N ARG A 188 9.79 -12.79 -17.07
CA ARG A 188 9.24 -12.71 -18.43
C ARG A 188 7.88 -13.42 -18.59
N PRO A 189 7.68 -14.65 -18.06
CA PRO A 189 6.37 -15.31 -18.09
C PRO A 189 5.27 -14.55 -17.33
N LEU A 190 5.64 -13.80 -16.28
CA LEU A 190 4.72 -12.99 -15.47
C LEU A 190 4.36 -11.70 -16.23
N ALA A 191 5.35 -11.05 -16.84
CA ALA A 191 5.15 -9.83 -17.60
C ALA A 191 4.32 -10.03 -18.88
N SER A 192 4.36 -11.25 -19.44
CA SER A 192 3.56 -11.63 -20.62
C SER A 192 2.11 -12.02 -20.31
N LEU A 193 1.71 -12.12 -19.04
CA LEU A 193 0.33 -12.45 -18.69
C LEU A 193 -0.62 -11.35 -19.17
N ASP A 194 -1.80 -11.74 -19.63
CA ASP A 194 -2.83 -10.78 -20.00
C ASP A 194 -3.46 -10.19 -18.74
N PHE A 195 -3.07 -8.95 -18.43
CA PHE A 195 -3.67 -8.15 -17.36
C PHE A 195 -4.88 -7.33 -17.84
N GLY A 196 -5.49 -7.70 -18.96
CA GLY A 196 -6.71 -7.12 -19.50
C GLY A 196 -6.48 -6.07 -20.60
N LYS A 197 -5.47 -6.24 -21.46
CA LYS A 197 -5.23 -5.31 -22.57
C LYS A 197 -5.92 -5.78 -23.85
N GLY A 198 -6.99 -5.10 -24.27
CA GLY A 198 -7.39 -5.18 -25.68
C GLY A 198 -8.82 -4.83 -26.07
N ALA A 199 -9.73 -4.57 -25.14
CA ALA A 199 -11.09 -4.13 -25.48
C ALA A 199 -11.51 -2.97 -24.58
N ILE A 200 -12.14 -1.97 -25.19
CA ILE A 200 -12.80 -0.86 -24.51
C ILE A 200 -13.65 -1.46 -23.36
N GLY A 201 -13.26 -1.20 -22.11
CA GLY A 201 -14.08 -1.51 -20.93
C GLY A 201 -13.61 -2.62 -19.97
N LYS A 202 -12.50 -3.35 -20.19
CA LYS A 202 -12.01 -4.29 -19.15
C LYS A 202 -11.09 -3.58 -18.14
N THR A 203 -11.56 -3.50 -16.90
CA THR A 203 -10.80 -3.02 -15.73
C THR A 203 -9.68 -3.99 -15.36
N LEU A 204 -8.53 -3.46 -14.93
CA LEU A 204 -7.42 -4.25 -14.40
C LEU A 204 -7.92 -5.23 -13.31
N PRO A 205 -7.50 -6.52 -13.32
CA PRO A 205 -7.91 -7.48 -12.30
C PRO A 205 -7.53 -7.04 -10.88
N SER A 206 -8.23 -7.61 -9.89
CA SER A 206 -7.90 -7.36 -8.49
C SER A 206 -6.49 -7.84 -8.14
N LYS A 207 -5.87 -7.25 -7.12
CA LYS A 207 -4.56 -7.68 -6.59
C LYS A 207 -4.50 -9.20 -6.41
N LYS A 208 -5.52 -9.79 -5.76
CA LYS A 208 -5.59 -11.23 -5.49
C LYS A 208 -5.57 -12.08 -6.77
N ALA A 209 -6.27 -11.64 -7.80
CA ALA A 209 -6.29 -12.34 -9.09
C ALA A 209 -4.91 -12.26 -9.79
N ILE A 210 -4.27 -11.07 -9.77
CA ILE A 210 -2.94 -10.88 -10.36
C ILE A 210 -1.91 -11.77 -9.65
N VAL A 211 -1.90 -11.78 -8.31
CA VAL A 211 -0.99 -12.62 -7.51
C VAL A 211 -1.18 -14.10 -7.84
N ALA A 212 -2.43 -14.58 -7.88
CA ALA A 212 -2.71 -15.99 -8.20
C ALA A 212 -2.20 -16.38 -9.59
N LEU A 213 -2.36 -15.51 -10.59
CA LEU A 213 -1.83 -15.71 -11.94
C LEU A 213 -0.29 -15.74 -11.94
N MET A 214 0.36 -14.81 -11.25
CA MET A 214 1.82 -14.75 -11.16
C MET A 214 2.41 -15.98 -10.47
N GLN A 215 1.84 -16.39 -9.33
CA GLN A 215 2.28 -17.60 -8.61
C GLN A 215 2.11 -18.87 -9.46
N THR A 216 1.00 -18.97 -10.20
CA THR A 216 0.78 -20.09 -11.12
C THR A 216 1.85 -20.12 -12.22
N ALA A 217 2.24 -18.95 -12.75
CA ALA A 217 3.27 -18.83 -13.78
C ALA A 217 4.69 -19.12 -13.25
N LEU A 218 5.00 -18.73 -12.00
CA LEU A 218 6.28 -19.05 -11.36
C LEU A 218 6.44 -20.56 -11.15
N ARG A 219 5.43 -21.22 -10.59
CA ARG A 219 5.46 -22.67 -10.31
C ARG A 219 5.65 -23.54 -11.55
N LYS A 220 5.07 -23.15 -12.69
CA LYS A 220 5.22 -23.89 -13.95
C LYS A 220 6.64 -23.84 -14.52
N ASN A 221 7.45 -22.84 -14.12
CA ASN A 221 8.80 -22.62 -14.65
C ASN A 221 9.91 -23.02 -13.68
N LEU A 222 9.57 -23.56 -12.51
CA LEU A 222 10.54 -24.24 -11.65
C LEU A 222 10.74 -25.66 -12.22
N PRO A 223 11.90 -25.98 -12.81
CA PRO A 223 12.17 -27.34 -13.27
C PRO A 223 12.17 -28.26 -12.05
N ILE A 224 11.44 -29.37 -12.12
CA ILE A 224 11.75 -30.53 -11.29
C ILE A 224 13.02 -31.11 -11.91
N SER A 225 14.20 -30.80 -11.37
CA SER A 225 15.43 -31.46 -11.83
C SER A 225 15.61 -32.78 -11.10
N GLU A 226 15.95 -33.84 -11.83
CA GLU A 226 16.37 -35.14 -11.26
C GLU A 226 17.61 -35.01 -10.37
N GLU A 227 18.35 -33.90 -10.43
CA GLU A 227 19.47 -33.61 -9.52
C GLU A 227 19.03 -33.28 -8.09
N LEU A 228 17.72 -33.17 -7.82
CA LEU A 228 17.12 -33.04 -6.49
C LEU A 228 16.47 -34.35 -5.99
N LEU A 229 16.63 -35.46 -6.71
CA LEU A 229 16.23 -36.82 -6.33
C LEU A 229 17.48 -37.70 -6.19
#